data_AF-A0A815R8I8-F1
#
_entry.id   AF-A0A815R8I8-F1
#
_cell.length_a   1.000
_cell.length_b   1.000
_cell.length_c   1.000
_cell.angle_alpha   90.00
_cell.angle_beta   90.00
_cell.angle_gamma   90.00
#
_symmetry.space_group_name_H-M   'P 1'
#
loop_
_entity.id
_entity.type
_entity.pdbx_description
1 polymer ?
#
loop_
_entity_poly.entity_id
_entity_poly.type
_entity_poly.pdbx_seq_one_letter_code
_entity_poly.pdbx_strand_id
1 'polypeptide(L)'
;MEKSRLRVREQRQSAAKAECARVNPAFLKLTTGCSRGDEPLTNGTLTAVHSGSFFDASTWGGLFIPGSGSTIIIPSGIIVSLNGTNQLSINVIIIIIFGRLTIVGNGGNSGFIFVYAINIYVYNGGILQDATTNRSGIYINVNSSIVLYNGGQFLSHGPSYLYIYYIQVLVIRDSLQLGVQNGLIVYGPYAIVITWNGQVYDNGE
;
A
#
# COMPACT_ATOMS: atom_id res chain seq x y z
N MET A 1 10.58 -7.72 -37.06
CA MET A 1 11.12 -6.96 -35.90
C MET A 1 10.45 -7.34 -34.58
N GLU A 2 9.12 -7.53 -34.52
CA GLU A 2 8.41 -7.90 -33.28
C GLU A 2 8.86 -9.24 -32.67
N LYS A 3 8.91 -10.30 -33.49
CA LYS A 3 9.35 -11.65 -33.08
C LYS A 3 10.81 -11.68 -32.57
N SER A 4 11.63 -10.75 -33.03
CA SER A 4 13.03 -10.61 -32.61
C SER A 4 13.12 -10.06 -31.18
N ARG A 5 12.26 -9.09 -30.84
CA ARG A 5 12.20 -8.49 -29.50
C ARG A 5 11.60 -9.44 -28.47
N LEU A 6 10.63 -10.26 -28.88
CA LEU A 6 10.04 -11.30 -28.02
C LEU A 6 11.09 -12.35 -27.62
N ARG A 7 11.87 -12.85 -28.58
CA ARG A 7 12.95 -13.82 -28.31
C ARG A 7 14.05 -13.26 -27.41
N VAL A 8 14.38 -11.98 -27.56
CA VAL A 8 15.37 -11.32 -26.69
C VAL A 8 14.84 -11.20 -25.25
N ARG A 9 13.54 -10.97 -25.05
CA ARG A 9 12.92 -10.99 -23.72
C ARG A 9 12.94 -12.39 -23.11
N GLU A 10 12.57 -13.41 -23.88
CA GLU A 10 12.59 -14.81 -23.44
C GLU A 10 14.00 -15.29 -23.08
N GLN A 11 15.01 -14.89 -23.88
CA GLN A 11 16.41 -15.22 -23.58
C GLN A 11 16.94 -14.53 -22.33
N ARG A 12 16.57 -13.25 -22.10
CA ARG A 12 16.91 -12.53 -20.87
C ARG A 12 16.25 -13.15 -19.63
N GLN A 13 15.00 -13.60 -19.76
CA GLN A 13 14.30 -14.34 -18.71
C GLN A 13 14.96 -15.69 -18.41
N SER A 14 15.40 -16.41 -19.45
CA SER A 14 16.12 -17.68 -19.29
C SER A 14 17.49 -17.52 -18.64
N ALA A 15 18.18 -16.41 -18.90
CA ALA A 15 19.48 -16.12 -18.29
C ALA A 15 19.36 -15.79 -16.80
N ALA A 16 18.36 -14.98 -16.41
CA ALA A 16 18.08 -14.70 -14.99
C ALA A 16 17.76 -15.98 -14.21
N LYS A 17 17.07 -16.94 -14.85
CA LYS A 17 16.76 -18.25 -14.27
C LYS A 17 18.01 -19.11 -14.03
N ALA A 18 19.00 -19.03 -14.92
CA ALA A 18 20.24 -19.81 -14.81
C ALA A 18 21.19 -19.23 -13.74
N GLU A 19 21.20 -17.91 -13.54
CA GLU A 19 21.99 -17.24 -12.50
C GLU A 19 21.54 -17.66 -11.08
N CYS A 20 20.22 -17.84 -10.85
CA CYS A 20 19.67 -18.34 -9.57
C CYS A 20 20.20 -19.74 -9.20
N ALA A 21 20.60 -20.56 -10.18
CA ALA A 21 21.02 -21.95 -9.96
C ALA A 21 22.49 -22.11 -9.53
N ARG A 22 23.31 -21.05 -9.57
CA ARG A 22 24.76 -21.12 -9.26
C ARG A 22 25.13 -20.77 -7.82
N VAL A 23 24.18 -20.37 -6.98
CA VAL A 23 24.48 -19.89 -5.62
C VAL A 23 24.54 -21.04 -4.60
N ASN A 24 25.60 -21.04 -3.80
CA ASN A 24 25.95 -22.06 -2.80
C ASN A 24 24.82 -22.33 -1.78
N PRO A 25 24.42 -23.59 -1.54
CA PRO A 25 23.31 -23.94 -0.64
C PRO A 25 23.51 -23.55 0.83
N ALA A 26 24.75 -23.28 1.29
CA ALA A 26 24.98 -22.78 2.65
C ALA A 26 24.56 -21.31 2.85
N PHE A 27 24.49 -20.53 1.77
CA PHE A 27 23.99 -19.15 1.78
C PHE A 27 22.45 -19.08 1.69
N LEU A 28 21.80 -20.20 1.36
CA LEU A 28 20.37 -20.30 1.08
C LEU A 28 19.49 -20.29 2.35
N LYS A 29 20.07 -20.40 3.55
CA LYS A 29 19.31 -20.42 4.82
C LYS A 29 18.93 -19.02 5.35
N LEU A 30 19.37 -17.95 4.70
CA LEU A 30 18.98 -16.56 4.99
C LEU A 30 18.17 -15.89 3.86
N THR A 31 17.97 -16.57 2.73
CA THR A 31 17.23 -16.05 1.58
C THR A 31 16.49 -17.18 0.86
N THR A 32 15.37 -17.64 1.41
CA THR A 32 14.43 -18.45 0.62
C THR A 32 13.67 -17.52 -0.32
N GLY A 33 14.08 -17.46 -1.59
CA GLY A 33 13.51 -16.49 -2.51
C GLY A 33 13.89 -16.60 -3.99
N CYS A 34 14.17 -17.79 -4.55
CA CYS A 34 13.96 -17.94 -6.00
C CYS A 34 12.46 -18.26 -6.21
N SER A 35 11.59 -17.28 -6.02
CA SER A 35 10.24 -17.31 -6.58
C SER A 35 10.18 -16.40 -7.81
N ARG A 36 9.25 -16.71 -8.70
CA ARG A 36 8.94 -15.89 -9.87
C ARG A 36 8.74 -14.45 -9.40
N GLY A 37 9.27 -13.47 -10.13
CA GLY A 37 9.26 -12.05 -9.77
C GLY A 37 7.87 -11.39 -9.81
N ASP A 38 6.82 -12.14 -9.51
CA ASP A 38 5.41 -11.72 -9.39
C ASP A 38 4.72 -12.42 -8.20
N GLU A 39 5.42 -13.30 -7.46
CA GLU A 39 4.84 -14.02 -6.32
C GLU A 39 4.79 -13.13 -5.06
N PRO A 40 3.70 -13.16 -4.28
CA PRO A 40 3.62 -12.39 -3.04
C PRO A 40 4.58 -12.92 -1.97
N LEU A 41 5.38 -12.03 -1.37
CA LEU A 41 6.13 -12.36 -0.16
C LEU A 41 5.24 -12.18 1.07
N THR A 42 4.96 -13.28 1.76
CA THR A 42 4.17 -13.29 3.00
C THR A 42 5.07 -13.17 4.23
N ASN A 43 4.54 -12.58 5.31
CA ASN A 43 5.21 -12.49 6.62
C ASN A 43 6.65 -11.93 6.57
N GLY A 44 6.88 -10.89 5.77
CA GLY A 44 8.20 -10.28 5.59
C GLY A 44 8.16 -8.75 5.50
N THR A 45 9.32 -8.12 5.57
CA THR A 45 9.45 -6.67 5.35
C THR A 45 9.83 -6.40 3.91
N LEU A 46 9.01 -5.62 3.20
CA LEU A 46 9.30 -5.17 1.84
C LEU A 46 9.52 -3.66 1.83
N THR A 47 10.64 -3.26 1.22
CA THR A 47 10.99 -1.84 1.02
C THR A 47 10.85 -1.50 -0.45
N ALA A 48 10.14 -0.42 -0.76
CA ALA A 48 10.07 0.10 -2.11
C ALA A 48 11.45 0.64 -2.54
N VAL A 49 11.93 0.21 -3.70
CA VAL A 49 13.22 0.64 -4.28
C VAL A 49 13.02 1.49 -5.54
N HIS A 50 11.82 1.44 -6.12
CA HIS A 50 11.40 2.27 -7.25
C HIS A 50 10.01 2.86 -6.99
N SER A 51 9.74 4.02 -7.58
CA SER A 51 8.38 4.57 -7.60
C SER A 51 7.54 3.77 -8.60
N GLY A 52 6.32 3.38 -8.22
CA GLY A 52 5.52 2.47 -9.02
C GLY A 52 4.23 1.99 -8.35
N SER A 53 3.61 0.97 -8.94
CA SER A 53 2.41 0.37 -8.38
C SER A 53 2.75 -0.53 -7.19
N PHE A 54 1.92 -0.51 -6.15
CA PHE A 54 2.01 -1.45 -5.04
C PHE A 54 1.95 -2.91 -5.52
N PHE A 55 1.20 -3.16 -6.60
CA PHE A 55 0.96 -4.49 -7.16
C PHE A 55 1.98 -4.90 -8.22
N ASP A 56 3.04 -4.12 -8.43
CA ASP A 56 4.12 -4.42 -9.37
C ASP A 56 5.39 -4.80 -8.58
N ALA A 57 5.92 -5.99 -8.83
CA ALA A 57 7.11 -6.49 -8.17
C ALA A 57 8.35 -5.61 -8.41
N SER A 58 8.41 -4.91 -9.56
CA SER A 58 9.52 -4.01 -9.88
C SER A 58 9.58 -2.79 -8.95
N THR A 59 8.51 -2.47 -8.24
CA THR A 59 8.50 -1.44 -7.18
C THR A 59 9.34 -1.84 -5.98
N TRP A 60 9.50 -3.14 -5.71
CA TRP A 60 9.94 -3.67 -4.42
C TRP A 60 11.32 -4.33 -4.48
N GLY A 61 12.09 -4.17 -3.39
CA GLY A 61 13.35 -4.88 -3.22
C GLY A 61 13.16 -6.39 -3.29
N GLY A 62 14.05 -7.08 -4.01
CA GLY A 62 13.97 -8.52 -4.22
C GLY A 62 12.96 -8.96 -5.29
N LEU A 63 12.24 -8.04 -5.94
CA LEU A 63 11.25 -8.34 -6.98
C LEU A 63 10.09 -9.22 -6.50
N PHE A 64 9.60 -8.96 -5.29
CA PHE A 64 8.40 -9.60 -4.74
C PHE A 64 7.25 -8.59 -4.64
N ILE A 65 6.01 -9.06 -4.78
CA ILE A 65 4.85 -8.24 -4.45
C ILE A 65 4.57 -8.39 -2.95
N PRO A 66 4.15 -7.35 -2.23
CA PRO A 66 3.64 -7.49 -0.87
C PRO A 66 2.55 -8.55 -0.75
N GLY A 67 2.72 -9.50 0.16
CA GLY A 67 1.71 -10.51 0.53
C GLY A 67 1.12 -10.27 1.91
N SER A 68 0.20 -11.15 2.33
CA SER A 68 -0.37 -11.11 3.69
C SER A 68 0.71 -11.30 4.77
N GLY A 69 0.55 -10.61 5.90
CA GLY A 69 1.52 -10.55 6.99
C GLY A 69 2.73 -9.66 6.72
N SER A 70 2.77 -8.94 5.60
CA SER A 70 3.91 -8.09 5.27
C SER A 70 3.94 -6.78 6.08
N THR A 71 5.15 -6.27 6.28
CA THR A 71 5.44 -4.90 6.70
C THR A 71 5.98 -4.13 5.51
N ILE A 72 5.43 -2.96 5.23
CA ILE A 72 5.76 -2.16 4.05
C ILE A 72 6.52 -0.92 4.45
N ILE A 73 7.61 -0.62 3.74
CA ILE A 73 8.40 0.58 3.93
C ILE A 73 8.47 1.34 2.60
N ILE A 74 8.05 2.61 2.61
CA ILE A 74 8.16 3.53 1.48
C ILE A 74 9.20 4.60 1.85
N PRO A 75 10.44 4.50 1.34
CA PRO A 75 11.51 5.44 1.66
C PRO A 75 11.24 6.85 1.13
N SER A 76 11.97 7.84 1.66
CA SER A 76 11.93 9.21 1.16
C SER A 76 12.26 9.27 -0.34
N GLY A 77 11.58 10.14 -1.08
CA GLY A 77 11.74 10.29 -2.53
C GLY A 77 11.03 9.21 -3.38
N ILE A 78 10.49 8.15 -2.77
CA ILE A 78 9.75 7.10 -3.48
C ILE A 78 8.25 7.34 -3.38
N ILE A 79 7.54 7.12 -4.49
CA ILE A 79 6.08 7.21 -4.59
C ILE A 79 5.53 5.83 -4.94
N VAL A 80 4.73 5.25 -4.05
CA VAL A 80 4.00 4.01 -4.31
C VAL A 80 2.53 4.35 -4.49
N SER A 81 1.92 3.76 -5.51
CA SER A 81 0.50 3.95 -5.82
C SER A 81 -0.29 2.66 -5.61
N LEU A 82 -1.38 2.75 -4.85
CA LEU A 82 -2.43 1.73 -4.86
C LEU A 82 -3.37 2.06 -6.02
N ASN A 83 -3.08 1.48 -7.20
CA ASN A 83 -3.77 1.74 -8.46
C ASN A 83 -4.00 0.44 -9.24
N GLY A 84 -4.83 0.48 -10.29
CA GLY A 84 -5.22 -0.70 -11.08
C GLY A 84 -6.29 -1.59 -10.42
N THR A 85 -6.62 -1.37 -9.14
CA THR A 85 -7.68 -2.05 -8.40
C THR A 85 -8.40 -1.08 -7.45
N ASN A 86 -9.61 -1.41 -7.00
CA ASN A 86 -10.34 -0.61 -6.01
C ASN A 86 -10.24 -1.16 -4.59
N GLN A 87 -9.32 -2.10 -4.36
CA GLN A 87 -9.17 -2.74 -3.06
C GLN A 87 -7.78 -3.30 -2.82
N LEU A 88 -7.36 -3.26 -1.56
CA LEU A 88 -6.27 -4.06 -1.02
C LEU A 88 -6.85 -5.25 -0.27
N SER A 89 -6.79 -6.44 -0.89
CA SER A 89 -7.40 -7.68 -0.40
C SER A 89 -6.40 -8.62 0.29
N ILE A 90 -5.33 -8.06 0.84
CA ILE A 90 -4.33 -8.80 1.64
C ILE A 90 -4.24 -8.15 3.02
N ASN A 91 -3.90 -8.95 4.03
CA ASN A 91 -3.69 -8.44 5.38
C ASN A 91 -2.25 -7.90 5.48
N VAL A 92 -2.05 -6.60 5.31
CA VAL A 92 -0.75 -5.96 5.57
C VAL A 92 -0.72 -5.54 7.04
N ILE A 93 0.34 -5.88 7.77
CA ILE A 93 0.42 -5.59 9.21
C ILE A 93 0.55 -4.08 9.42
N ILE A 94 1.44 -3.45 8.66
CA ILE A 94 1.77 -2.03 8.78
C ILE A 94 2.37 -1.49 7.49
N ILE A 95 2.05 -0.23 7.17
CA ILE A 95 2.69 0.57 6.14
C ILE A 95 3.40 1.75 6.78
N ILE A 96 4.70 1.86 6.57
CA ILE A 96 5.59 2.91 7.08
C ILE A 96 5.96 3.83 5.91
N ILE A 97 5.67 5.12 6.04
CA ILE A 97 5.77 6.10 4.96
C ILE A 97 6.75 7.21 5.33
N PHE A 98 7.91 7.23 4.68
CA PHE A 98 8.85 8.36 4.62
C PHE A 98 8.79 9.09 3.28
N GLY A 99 8.32 8.41 2.22
CA GLY A 99 8.05 8.97 0.90
C GLY A 99 6.59 9.30 0.71
N ARG A 100 5.94 8.74 -0.30
CA ARG A 100 4.52 8.95 -0.57
C ARG A 100 3.78 7.65 -0.87
N LEU A 101 2.64 7.44 -0.21
CA LEU A 101 1.64 6.48 -0.63
C LEU A 101 0.46 7.24 -1.25
N THR A 102 0.16 6.98 -2.51
CA THR A 102 -1.00 7.55 -3.21
C THR A 102 -2.07 6.48 -3.37
N ILE A 103 -3.25 6.73 -2.82
CA ILE A 103 -4.42 5.86 -2.93
C ILE A 103 -5.27 6.34 -4.10
N VAL A 104 -5.39 5.52 -5.15
CA VAL A 104 -6.06 5.90 -6.39
C VAL A 104 -7.31 5.05 -6.58
N GLY A 105 -8.44 5.74 -6.72
CA GLY A 105 -9.68 5.13 -7.18
C GLY A 105 -9.62 4.81 -8.68
N ASN A 106 -9.89 3.57 -9.06
CA ASN A 106 -9.88 3.14 -10.46
C ASN A 106 -11.30 3.13 -11.01
N GLY A 107 -11.64 4.20 -11.73
CA GLY A 107 -12.95 4.42 -12.33
C GLY A 107 -13.47 5.84 -12.07
N GLY A 108 -14.55 6.21 -12.76
CA GLY A 108 -15.14 7.55 -12.64
C GLY A 108 -15.62 7.87 -11.22
N ASN A 109 -16.12 6.88 -10.47
CA ASN A 109 -16.66 7.03 -9.12
C ASN A 109 -16.18 5.87 -8.25
N SER A 110 -14.88 5.81 -8.01
CA SER A 110 -14.30 4.67 -7.32
C SER A 110 -13.48 5.14 -6.15
N GLY A 111 -13.83 4.64 -4.96
CA GLY A 111 -12.98 4.75 -3.79
C GLY A 111 -11.98 3.62 -3.77
N PHE A 112 -11.26 3.51 -2.67
CA PHE A 112 -10.34 2.41 -2.46
C PHE A 112 -10.59 1.74 -1.11
N ILE A 113 -10.67 0.41 -1.11
CA ILE A 113 -11.10 -0.37 0.05
C ILE A 113 -9.93 -1.15 0.66
N PHE A 114 -9.62 -0.90 1.93
CA PHE A 114 -8.76 -1.77 2.74
C PHE A 114 -9.61 -2.87 3.36
N VAL A 115 -9.61 -4.07 2.75
CA VAL A 115 -10.50 -5.18 3.14
C VAL A 115 -10.24 -5.65 4.57
N TYR A 116 -8.97 -5.62 4.99
CA TYR A 116 -8.52 -5.98 6.32
C TYR A 116 -8.12 -4.73 7.12
N ALA A 117 -8.12 -4.84 8.44
CA ALA A 117 -7.56 -3.81 9.32
C ALA A 117 -6.11 -3.50 8.94
N ILE A 118 -5.74 -2.22 8.98
CA ILE A 118 -4.44 -1.72 8.53
C ILE A 118 -3.88 -0.69 9.50
N ASN A 119 -2.56 -0.70 9.69
CA ASN A 119 -1.83 0.34 10.41
C ASN A 119 -1.01 1.15 9.41
N ILE A 120 -1.21 2.47 9.36
CA ILE A 120 -0.49 3.36 8.45
C ILE A 120 0.22 4.44 9.24
N TYR A 121 1.55 4.44 9.20
CA TYR A 121 2.40 5.37 9.91
C TYR A 121 3.12 6.29 8.93
N VAL A 122 2.85 7.59 9.05
CA VAL A 122 3.44 8.62 8.20
C VAL A 122 4.47 9.40 9.02
N TYR A 123 5.74 9.22 8.69
CA TYR A 123 6.86 9.88 9.36
C TYR A 123 7.18 11.23 8.73
N ASN A 124 8.15 11.94 9.30
CA ASN A 124 8.60 13.25 8.82
C ASN A 124 8.90 13.25 7.31
N GLY A 125 8.29 14.19 6.57
CA GLY A 125 8.40 14.30 5.11
C GLY A 125 7.56 13.29 4.33
N GLY A 126 6.93 12.34 5.02
CA GLY A 126 6.03 11.34 4.46
C GLY A 126 4.67 11.92 4.11
N ILE A 127 4.04 11.39 3.05
CA ILE A 127 2.73 11.83 2.57
C ILE A 127 1.82 10.62 2.34
N LEU A 128 0.71 10.56 3.06
CA LEU A 128 -0.44 9.73 2.70
C LEU A 128 -1.39 10.58 1.86
N GLN A 129 -1.53 10.24 0.58
CA GLN A 129 -2.34 11.01 -0.35
C GLN A 129 -3.60 10.24 -0.76
N ASP A 130 -4.76 10.87 -0.56
CA ASP A 130 -6.00 10.47 -1.22
C ASP A 130 -6.09 11.12 -2.60
N ALA A 131 -6.09 10.27 -3.63
CA ALA A 131 -6.31 10.65 -5.03
C ALA A 131 -7.51 9.89 -5.64
N THR A 132 -8.47 9.48 -4.81
CA THR A 132 -9.74 8.92 -5.25
C THR A 132 -10.63 9.98 -5.90
N THR A 133 -11.54 9.55 -6.77
CA THR A 133 -12.35 10.45 -7.60
C THR A 133 -13.78 10.60 -7.07
N ASN A 134 -14.42 11.73 -7.41
CA ASN A 134 -15.85 11.95 -7.22
C ASN A 134 -16.39 11.68 -5.82
N ARG A 135 -15.64 12.11 -4.79
CA ARG A 135 -16.01 11.91 -3.38
C ARG A 135 -16.21 10.44 -3.00
N SER A 136 -15.48 9.53 -3.62
CA SER A 136 -15.63 8.10 -3.32
C SER A 136 -14.74 7.67 -2.16
N GLY A 137 -13.62 8.36 -1.93
CA GLY A 137 -12.88 8.30 -0.67
C GLY A 137 -12.16 6.98 -0.40
N ILE A 138 -11.62 6.89 0.82
CA ILE A 138 -10.87 5.74 1.31
C ILE A 138 -11.75 5.00 2.33
N TYR A 139 -11.92 3.69 2.13
CA TYR A 139 -12.66 2.82 3.05
C TYR A 139 -11.68 2.02 3.89
N ILE A 140 -11.77 2.18 5.21
CA ILE A 140 -10.88 1.54 6.18
C ILE A 140 -11.70 0.67 7.13
N ASN A 141 -11.25 -0.57 7.30
CA ASN A 141 -11.88 -1.50 8.23
C ASN A 141 -11.68 -1.05 9.69
N VAL A 142 -12.61 -1.39 10.58
CA VAL A 142 -12.41 -1.24 12.04
C VAL A 142 -11.14 -1.96 12.51
N ASN A 143 -10.62 -1.58 13.69
CA ASN A 143 -9.31 -1.99 14.21
C ASN A 143 -8.10 -1.45 13.43
N SER A 144 -8.31 -0.49 12.54
CA SER A 144 -7.22 0.19 11.84
C SER A 144 -6.70 1.39 12.62
N SER A 145 -5.47 1.80 12.30
CA SER A 145 -4.89 3.05 12.79
C SER A 145 -4.22 3.83 11.68
N ILE A 146 -4.40 5.16 11.68
CA ILE A 146 -3.59 6.08 10.87
C ILE A 146 -2.90 7.04 11.84
N VAL A 147 -1.57 7.08 11.78
CA VAL A 147 -0.75 7.93 12.64
C VAL A 147 0.12 8.82 11.76
N LEU A 148 -0.07 10.11 11.86
CA LEU A 148 0.83 11.13 11.33
C LEU A 148 1.78 11.53 12.45
N TYR A 149 3.06 11.19 12.33
CA TYR A 149 4.09 11.69 13.23
C TYR A 149 4.45 13.14 12.86
N ASN A 150 5.26 13.80 13.69
CA ASN A 150 5.72 15.15 13.42
C ASN A 150 6.32 15.27 12.01
N GLY A 151 5.81 16.22 11.21
CA GLY A 151 6.20 16.44 9.82
C GLY A 151 5.60 15.46 8.80
N GLY A 152 4.83 14.46 9.22
CA GLY A 152 4.04 13.60 8.36
C GLY A 152 2.74 14.29 7.92
N GLN A 153 2.27 13.98 6.71
CA GLN A 153 1.16 14.68 6.08
C GLN A 153 0.08 13.73 5.56
N PHE A 154 -1.17 14.14 5.71
CA PHE A 154 -2.28 13.65 4.90
C PHE A 154 -2.69 14.73 3.90
N LEU A 155 -2.80 14.35 2.62
CA LEU A 155 -3.15 15.24 1.51
C LEU A 155 -4.38 14.72 0.78
N SER A 156 -5.40 15.57 0.64
CA SER A 156 -6.57 15.28 -0.20
C SER A 156 -6.49 15.98 -1.56
N HIS A 157 -6.72 15.24 -2.65
CA HIS A 157 -6.78 15.78 -4.02
C HIS A 157 -8.23 16.08 -4.49
N GLY A 158 -9.14 16.31 -3.56
CA GLY A 158 -10.56 16.60 -3.84
C GLY A 158 -11.40 16.66 -2.57
N PRO A 159 -12.71 16.98 -2.65
CA PRO A 159 -13.62 16.60 -1.59
C PRO A 159 -13.60 15.07 -1.48
N SER A 160 -13.13 14.60 -0.35
CA SER A 160 -12.93 13.17 -0.08
C SER A 160 -13.64 12.78 1.20
N TYR A 161 -13.89 11.49 1.36
CA TYR A 161 -14.43 10.94 2.58
C TYR A 161 -13.49 9.85 3.09
N LEU A 162 -13.24 9.87 4.39
CA LEU A 162 -12.76 8.68 5.07
C LEU A 162 -13.97 7.90 5.57
N TYR A 163 -14.20 6.72 5.01
CA TYR A 163 -15.25 5.80 5.39
C TYR A 163 -14.70 4.75 6.33
N ILE A 164 -15.23 4.73 7.55
CA ILE A 164 -14.87 3.71 8.54
C ILE A 164 -15.96 2.66 8.53
N TYR A 165 -15.62 1.41 8.24
CA TYR A 165 -16.63 0.37 8.07
C TYR A 165 -16.30 -0.94 8.78
N TYR A 166 -17.37 -1.67 9.11
CA TYR A 166 -17.30 -3.05 9.55
C TYR A 166 -17.75 -3.99 8.43
N ILE A 167 -16.93 -5.01 8.12
CA ILE A 167 -17.27 -6.00 7.10
C ILE A 167 -17.79 -7.27 7.78
N GLN A 168 -19.05 -7.62 7.52
CA GLN A 168 -19.52 -8.99 7.68
C GLN A 168 -20.02 -9.48 6.33
N VAL A 169 -19.26 -10.39 5.72
CA VAL A 169 -19.59 -11.06 4.45
C VAL A 169 -19.72 -10.07 3.28
N LEU A 170 -18.58 -9.49 2.84
CA LEU A 170 -18.41 -8.63 1.64
C LEU A 170 -19.39 -7.45 1.46
N VAL A 171 -20.22 -7.15 2.45
CA VAL A 171 -21.16 -6.03 2.45
C VAL A 171 -20.73 -5.04 3.53
N ILE A 172 -20.55 -3.78 3.15
CA ILE A 172 -20.40 -2.66 4.07
C ILE A 172 -21.77 -2.46 4.73
N ARG A 173 -21.89 -2.68 6.04
CA ARG A 173 -23.17 -2.56 6.76
C ARG A 173 -23.35 -1.21 7.43
N ASP A 174 -22.30 -0.72 8.07
CA ASP A 174 -22.30 0.54 8.80
C ASP A 174 -21.06 1.35 8.40
N SER A 175 -21.24 2.64 8.14
CA SER A 175 -20.13 3.54 7.82
C SER A 175 -20.22 4.86 8.58
N LEU A 176 -19.15 5.25 9.28
CA LEU A 176 -18.97 6.65 9.69
C LEU A 176 -18.26 7.41 8.57
N GLN A 177 -18.80 8.57 8.20
CA GLN A 177 -18.23 9.43 7.16
C GLN A 177 -17.57 10.63 7.80
N LEU A 178 -16.27 10.79 7.58
CA LEU A 178 -15.54 12.00 7.93
C LEU A 178 -15.29 12.79 6.64
N GLY A 179 -15.92 13.95 6.53
CA GLY A 179 -15.78 14.85 5.40
C GLY A 179 -14.41 15.52 5.38
N VAL A 180 -13.68 15.36 4.28
CA VAL A 180 -12.40 16.02 4.03
C VAL A 180 -12.63 17.13 3.01
N GLN A 181 -12.32 18.37 3.38
CA GLN A 181 -12.42 19.50 2.45
C GLN A 181 -11.41 19.39 1.32
N ASN A 182 -11.74 19.96 0.15
CA ASN A 182 -10.85 19.94 -1.00
C ASN A 182 -9.50 20.61 -0.68
N GLY A 183 -8.40 19.95 -1.00
CA GLY A 183 -7.06 20.46 -0.74
C GLY A 183 -6.69 20.52 0.75
N LEU A 184 -7.42 19.82 1.63
CA LEU A 184 -7.03 19.72 3.04
C LEU A 184 -5.64 19.09 3.15
N ILE A 185 -4.80 19.74 3.94
CA ILE A 185 -3.52 19.22 4.39
C ILE A 185 -3.56 19.15 5.91
N VAL A 186 -3.39 17.95 6.46
CA VAL A 186 -3.24 17.72 7.90
C VAL A 186 -1.79 17.38 8.17
N TYR A 187 -1.19 18.07 9.15
CA TYR A 187 0.17 17.82 9.62
C TYR A 187 0.12 17.10 10.97
N GLY A 188 0.97 16.10 11.16
CA GLY A 188 1.16 15.48 12.47
C GLY A 188 1.85 16.42 13.49
N PRO A 189 1.86 16.07 14.79
CA PRO A 189 1.40 14.80 15.34
C PRO A 189 -0.12 14.70 15.42
N TYR A 190 -0.69 13.66 14.81
CA TYR A 190 -2.14 13.40 14.82
C TYR A 190 -2.39 11.90 14.62
N ALA A 191 -3.32 11.31 15.36
CA ALA A 191 -3.65 9.90 15.29
C ALA A 191 -5.17 9.70 15.22
N ILE A 192 -5.58 8.79 14.32
CA ILE A 192 -6.94 8.25 14.26
C ILE A 192 -6.85 6.78 14.63
N VAL A 193 -7.53 6.40 15.71
CA VAL A 193 -7.67 5.00 16.12
C VAL A 193 -9.14 4.60 16.00
N ILE A 194 -9.37 3.49 15.30
CA ILE A 194 -10.71 2.97 15.05
C ILE A 194 -10.85 1.66 15.81
N THR A 195 -11.73 1.62 16.81
CA THR A 195 -11.92 0.39 17.61
C THR A 195 -12.87 -0.59 16.94
N TRP A 196 -12.94 -1.81 17.47
CA TRP A 196 -13.82 -2.88 17.00
C TRP A 196 -15.29 -2.45 16.90
N ASN A 197 -15.75 -1.59 17.82
CA ASN A 197 -17.12 -1.09 17.85
C ASN A 197 -17.34 0.10 16.90
N GLY A 198 -16.38 0.42 16.03
CA GLY A 198 -16.43 1.56 15.12
C GLY A 198 -16.27 2.92 15.79
N GLN A 199 -15.87 2.96 17.06
CA GLN A 199 -15.60 4.22 17.75
C GLN A 199 -14.29 4.81 17.24
N VAL A 200 -14.30 6.11 17.00
CA VAL A 200 -13.14 6.88 16.57
C VAL A 200 -12.61 7.67 17.74
N TYR A 201 -11.32 7.53 18.01
CA TYR A 201 -10.58 8.36 18.94
C TYR A 201 -9.58 9.17 18.14
N ASP A 202 -9.65 10.49 18.29
CA ASP A 202 -8.60 11.41 17.88
C ASP A 202 -7.83 11.91 19.12
N ASN A 203 -6.58 12.31 18.89
CA ASN A 203 -5.75 12.94 19.92
C ASN A 203 -5.58 14.44 19.67
N GLY A 204 -6.46 15.03 18.86
CA GLY A 204 -6.50 16.47 18.65
C GLY A 204 -7.00 17.15 19.93
N GLU A 205 -6.23 18.12 20.42
CA GLU A 205 -6.70 19.06 21.46
C GLU A 205 -7.91 19.87 20.99
#